data_AF-A0A7V9FLN2-F1
#
_entry.id   AF-A0A7V9FLN2-F1
#
_cell.length_a   1.000
_cell.length_b   1.000
_cell.length_c   1.000
_cell.angle_alpha   90.00
_cell.angle_beta   90.00
_cell.angle_gamma   90.00
#
_symmetry.space_group_name_H-M   'P 1'
#
loop_
_entity.id
_entity.type
_entity.pdbx_description
1 polymer ?
#
loop_
_entity_poly.entity_id
_entity_poly.type
_entity_poly.pdbx_seq_one_letter_code
_entity_poly.pdbx_strand_id
1 'polypeptide(L)'
;AILRACGETVPTREVVGALSPAQLRRLGLATARGSTLVRLCRSMDLERLRDVPLDAVQVRLLRERGIGPWSFGVISLEGLGSYRHGLVGDLGLVKLCSALWGRWVEGWETAELLEPYEEWAGLAGVYLMRGWAAGLVPGASADQARLVRRAA
;
A
#
# COMPACT_ATOMS: atom_id res chain seq x y z
N ALA A 1 15.49 -5.74 14.03
CA ALA A 1 16.55 -4.76 14.34
C ALA A 1 15.95 -3.46 14.87
N ILE A 2 15.05 -2.82 14.12
CA ILE A 2 14.41 -1.54 14.52
C ILE A 2 13.66 -1.65 15.84
N LEU A 3 12.75 -2.63 15.99
CA LEU A 3 12.01 -2.83 17.25
C LEU A 3 12.94 -3.00 18.46
N ARG A 4 14.01 -3.78 18.31
CA ARG A 4 15.04 -3.92 19.37
C ARG A 4 15.74 -2.61 19.69
N ALA A 5 16.02 -1.77 18.68
CA ALA A 5 16.63 -0.46 18.88
C ALA A 5 15.68 0.54 19.56
N CYS A 6 14.36 0.33 19.44
CA CYS A 6 13.35 1.10 20.15
C CYS A 6 13.17 0.64 21.61
N GLY A 7 13.64 -0.56 21.98
CA GLY A 7 13.48 -1.11 23.33
C GLY A 7 12.07 -1.63 23.66
N GLU A 8 11.13 -1.56 22.72
CA GLU A 8 9.72 -1.92 22.88
C GLU A 8 9.26 -2.87 21.77
N THR A 9 8.30 -3.75 22.07
CA THR A 9 7.69 -4.66 21.09
C THR A 9 6.77 -3.92 20.11
N VAL A 10 6.12 -2.85 20.57
CA VAL A 10 5.28 -1.94 19.78
C VAL A 10 5.73 -0.51 20.09
N PRO A 11 6.68 0.04 19.29
CA PRO A 11 7.26 1.33 19.61
C PRO A 11 6.28 2.47 19.37
N THR A 12 6.23 3.40 20.32
CA THR A 12 5.45 4.65 20.17
C THR A 12 5.98 5.54 19.05
N ARG A 13 5.16 6.47 18.57
CA ARG A 13 5.59 7.43 17.55
C ARG A 13 6.73 8.32 18.06
N GLU A 14 6.77 8.62 19.35
CA GLU A 14 7.81 9.43 19.99
C GLU A 14 9.16 8.70 19.92
N VAL A 15 9.18 7.41 20.24
CA VAL A 15 10.39 6.57 20.19
C VAL A 15 10.90 6.44 18.76
N VAL A 16 10.01 6.17 17.79
CA VAL A 16 10.39 6.10 16.37
C VAL A 16 10.84 7.47 15.86
N GLY A 17 10.16 8.54 16.27
CA GLY A 17 10.46 9.93 15.90
C GLY A 17 11.78 10.43 16.46
N ALA A 18 12.27 9.89 17.57
CA ALA A 18 13.59 10.21 18.13
C ALA A 18 14.74 9.67 17.27
N LEU A 19 14.51 8.67 16.43
CA LEU A 19 15.51 8.12 15.52
C LEU A 19 15.75 9.06 14.33
N SER A 20 16.99 9.15 13.88
CA SER A 20 17.36 9.77 12.60
C SER A 20 17.17 8.78 11.44
N PRO A 21 16.92 9.28 10.21
CA PRO A 21 16.90 8.43 9.01
C PRO A 21 18.18 7.62 8.81
N ALA A 22 19.33 8.14 9.23
CA ALA A 22 20.61 7.43 9.18
C ALA A 22 20.67 6.25 10.17
N GLN A 23 20.13 6.39 11.39
CA GLN A 23 19.99 5.28 12.33
C GLN A 23 19.09 4.19 11.75
N LEU A 24 17.93 4.54 11.18
CA LEU A 24 17.04 3.58 10.54
C LEU A 24 17.69 2.88 9.35
N ARG A 25 18.51 3.58 8.55
CA ARG A 25 19.28 2.98 7.46
C ARG A 25 20.26 1.93 7.96
N ARG A 26 21.02 2.22 9.04
CA ARG A 26 21.93 1.23 9.65
C ARG A 26 21.20 -0.01 10.16
N LEU A 27 19.92 0.14 10.51
CA LEU A 27 19.06 -0.95 10.96
C LEU A 27 18.36 -1.70 9.80
N GLY A 28 18.66 -1.35 8.55
CA GLY A 28 18.20 -2.05 7.35
C GLY A 28 17.02 -1.38 6.62
N LEU A 29 16.52 -0.23 7.07
CA LEU A 29 15.44 0.47 6.38
C LEU A 29 15.97 1.37 5.26
N ALA A 30 15.40 1.28 4.07
CA ALA A 30 15.75 2.17 2.97
C ALA A 30 15.63 3.65 3.38
N THR A 31 16.61 4.49 3.01
CA THR A 31 16.70 5.89 3.48
C THR A 31 15.44 6.70 3.18
N ALA A 32 14.82 6.52 2.01
CA ALA A 32 13.58 7.20 1.67
C ALA A 32 12.44 6.82 2.63
N ARG A 33 12.27 5.52 2.91
CA ARG A 33 11.25 5.01 3.85
C ARG A 33 11.51 5.48 5.28
N GLY A 34 12.78 5.46 5.71
CA GLY A 34 13.17 5.97 7.03
C GLY A 34 12.90 7.47 7.17
N SER A 35 13.16 8.26 6.13
CA SER A 35 12.87 9.70 6.12
C SER A 35 11.37 9.98 6.19
N THR A 36 10.56 9.25 5.41
CA THR A 36 9.09 9.36 5.46
C THR A 36 8.56 8.97 6.84
N LEU A 37 8.98 7.82 7.38
CA LEU A 37 8.52 7.33 8.69
C LEU A 37 8.82 8.32 9.82
N VAL A 38 10.07 8.79 9.93
CA VAL A 38 10.47 9.77 10.96
C VAL A 38 9.68 11.07 10.81
N ARG A 39 9.48 11.55 9.57
CA ARG A 39 8.70 12.76 9.33
C ARG A 39 7.26 12.60 9.79
N LEU A 40 6.60 11.49 9.45
CA LEU A 40 5.23 11.20 9.87
C LEU A 40 5.11 11.14 11.39
N CYS A 41 6.00 10.39 12.06
CA CYS A 41 6.00 10.28 13.52
C CYS A 41 6.18 11.63 14.24
N ARG A 42 6.93 12.56 13.64
CA ARG A 42 7.17 13.89 14.21
C ARG A 42 6.06 14.90 13.92
N SER A 43 5.45 14.83 12.74
CA SER A 43 4.56 15.89 12.25
C SER A 43 3.07 15.61 12.43
N MET A 44 2.70 14.38 12.80
CA MET A 44 1.31 13.95 12.81
C MET A 44 1.01 13.00 13.96
N ASP A 45 -0.11 13.27 14.62
CA ASP A 45 -0.74 12.31 15.53
C ASP A 45 -1.45 11.24 14.68
N LEU A 46 -0.83 10.07 14.59
CA LEU A 46 -1.30 8.98 13.73
C LEU A 46 -2.57 8.33 14.29
N GLU A 47 -2.74 8.30 15.61
CA GLU A 47 -3.89 7.67 16.25
C GLU A 47 -5.16 8.51 16.05
N ARG A 48 -5.02 9.83 16.03
CA ARG A 48 -6.14 10.75 15.74
C ARG A 48 -6.68 10.64 14.32
N LEU A 49 -5.97 9.97 13.40
CA LEU A 49 -6.49 9.75 12.04
C LEU A 49 -7.78 8.92 12.05
N ARG A 50 -8.00 8.10 13.09
CA ARG A 50 -9.21 7.29 13.27
C ARG A 50 -10.48 8.14 13.52
N ASP A 51 -10.29 9.36 14.00
CA ASP A 51 -11.39 10.29 14.36
C ASP A 51 -11.64 11.35 13.26
N VAL A 52 -10.90 11.29 12.16
CA VAL A 52 -10.97 12.26 11.06
C VAL A 52 -11.68 11.63 9.87
N PRO A 53 -12.56 12.37 9.14
CA PRO A 53 -13.17 11.85 7.92
C PRO A 53 -12.13 11.33 6.93
N LEU A 54 -12.36 10.14 6.39
CA LEU A 54 -11.39 9.41 5.57
C LEU A 54 -10.89 10.21 4.36
N ASP A 55 -11.75 11.01 3.73
CA ASP A 55 -11.39 11.84 2.58
C ASP A 55 -10.35 12.93 2.98
N ALA A 56 -10.47 13.47 4.19
CA ALA A 56 -9.49 14.42 4.72
C ALA A 56 -8.15 13.74 5.06
N VAL A 57 -8.20 12.51 5.59
CA VAL A 57 -7.01 11.67 5.83
C VAL A 57 -6.29 11.37 4.50
N GLN A 58 -7.04 11.00 3.45
CA GLN A 58 -6.51 10.76 2.11
C GLN A 58 -5.74 11.97 1.60
N VAL A 59 -6.38 13.15 1.59
CA VAL A 59 -5.75 14.40 1.11
C VAL A 59 -4.48 14.71 1.91
N ARG A 60 -4.50 14.51 3.23
CA ARG A 60 -3.34 14.78 4.08
C ARG A 60 -2.18 13.82 3.83
N LEU A 61 -2.46 12.52 3.73
CA LEU A 61 -1.46 11.47 3.57
C LEU A 61 -0.86 11.44 2.17
N LEU A 62 -1.65 11.65 1.11
CA LEU A 62 -1.13 11.67 -0.26
C LEU A 62 -0.23 12.87 -0.56
N ARG A 63 -0.24 13.91 0.31
CA ARG A 63 0.74 15.01 0.25
C ARG A 63 2.11 14.63 0.85
N GLU A 64 2.18 13.55 1.61
CA GLU A 64 3.43 13.12 2.23
C GLU A 64 4.32 12.41 1.21
N ARG A 65 5.48 12.99 0.91
CA ARG A 65 6.47 12.35 0.04
C ARG A 65 6.79 10.94 0.53
N GLY A 66 6.61 9.95 -0.35
CA GLY A 66 6.81 8.54 -0.04
C GLY A 66 5.53 7.78 0.31
N ILE A 67 4.38 8.47 0.37
CA ILE A 67 3.05 7.87 0.47
C ILE A 67 2.34 8.07 -0.86
N GLY A 68 2.05 6.97 -1.54
CA GLY A 68 1.27 6.95 -2.78
C GLY A 68 -0.06 6.24 -2.61
N PRO A 69 -0.86 6.09 -3.69
CA PRO A 69 -2.15 5.41 -3.68
C PRO A 69 -2.09 4.01 -3.04
N TRP A 70 -1.09 3.20 -3.39
CA TRP A 70 -0.87 1.88 -2.78
C TRP A 70 -0.71 1.95 -1.26
N SER A 71 0.18 2.82 -0.77
CA SER A 71 0.42 2.97 0.68
C SER A 71 -0.82 3.47 1.40
N PHE A 72 -1.57 4.39 0.79
CA PHE A 72 -2.82 4.87 1.38
C PHE A 72 -3.89 3.77 1.43
N GLY A 73 -4.02 2.94 0.38
CA GLY A 73 -4.92 1.78 0.39
C GLY A 73 -4.60 0.82 1.54
N VAL A 74 -3.31 0.52 1.77
CA VAL A 74 -2.88 -0.29 2.94
C VAL A 74 -3.23 0.38 4.26
N ILE A 75 -2.98 1.69 4.41
CA ILE A 75 -3.32 2.42 5.63
C ILE A 75 -4.83 2.44 5.87
N SER A 76 -5.63 2.66 4.82
CA SER A 76 -7.10 2.63 4.92
C SER A 76 -7.57 1.25 5.39
N LEU A 77 -7.12 0.18 4.72
CA LEU A 77 -7.55 -1.18 4.96
C LEU A 77 -7.10 -1.70 6.32
N GLU A 78 -5.80 -1.67 6.59
CA GLU A 78 -5.17 -2.35 7.74
C GLU A 78 -5.00 -1.44 8.95
N GLY A 79 -4.94 -0.12 8.74
CA GLY A 79 -4.73 0.86 9.80
C GLY A 79 -6.03 1.51 10.29
N LEU A 80 -6.93 1.85 9.37
CA LEU A 80 -8.17 2.58 9.68
C LEU A 80 -9.43 1.70 9.61
N GLY A 81 -9.30 0.45 9.18
CA GLY A 81 -10.42 -0.50 9.08
C GLY A 81 -11.44 -0.14 7.99
N SER A 82 -11.04 0.64 6.98
CA SER A 82 -11.91 1.08 5.89
C SER A 82 -11.56 0.38 4.58
N TYR A 83 -12.58 -0.18 3.93
CA TYR A 83 -12.47 -0.91 2.66
C TYR A 83 -12.58 -0.03 1.43
N ARG A 84 -12.84 1.27 1.59
CA ARG A 84 -13.18 2.18 0.48
C ARG A 84 -12.06 2.40 -0.53
N HIS A 85 -10.81 2.19 -0.13
CA HIS A 85 -9.65 2.52 -0.97
C HIS A 85 -8.90 1.26 -1.41
N GLY A 86 -8.85 1.06 -2.71
CA GLY A 86 -8.13 -0.01 -3.37
C GLY A 86 -6.61 0.04 -3.18
N LEU A 87 -5.95 -1.11 -3.33
CA LEU A 87 -4.49 -1.25 -3.35
C LEU A 87 -3.91 -0.84 -4.72
N VAL A 88 -4.27 0.35 -5.21
CA VAL A 88 -3.91 0.82 -6.56
C VAL A 88 -2.40 0.81 -6.77
N GLY A 89 -1.96 0.14 -7.84
CA GLY A 89 -0.56 -0.06 -8.18
C GLY A 89 0.10 -1.27 -7.51
N ASP A 90 -0.66 -2.10 -6.78
CA ASP A 90 -0.14 -3.37 -6.27
C ASP A 90 0.33 -4.26 -7.42
N LEU A 91 1.51 -4.87 -7.27
CA LEU A 91 2.09 -5.72 -8.31
C LEU A 91 1.22 -6.95 -8.63
N GLY A 92 0.49 -7.47 -7.65
CA GLY A 92 -0.48 -8.54 -7.85
C GLY A 92 -1.62 -8.09 -8.76
N LEU A 93 -2.19 -6.91 -8.50
CA LEU A 93 -3.24 -6.33 -9.32
C LEU A 93 -2.75 -5.96 -10.73
N VAL A 94 -1.53 -5.42 -10.87
CA VAL A 94 -0.92 -5.14 -12.19
C VAL A 94 -0.84 -6.41 -13.02
N LYS A 95 -0.35 -7.51 -12.43
CA LYS A 95 -0.24 -8.78 -13.15
C LYS A 95 -1.60 -9.37 -13.49
N LEU A 96 -2.57 -9.27 -12.57
CA LEU A 96 -3.94 -9.72 -12.82
C LEU A 96 -4.60 -8.92 -13.96
N CYS A 97 -4.58 -7.58 -13.90
CA CYS A 97 -5.08 -6.72 -14.97
C CYS A 97 -4.40 -7.03 -16.29
N SER A 98 -3.07 -7.21 -16.28
CA SER A 98 -2.31 -7.52 -17.49
C SER A 98 -2.71 -8.86 -18.11
N ALA A 99 -3.02 -9.87 -17.29
CA ALA A 99 -3.52 -11.16 -17.75
C ALA A 99 -4.92 -11.04 -18.33
N LEU A 100 -5.82 -10.28 -17.69
CA LEU A 100 -7.20 -10.08 -18.14
C LEU A 100 -7.30 -9.24 -19.42
N TRP A 101 -6.46 -8.22 -19.55
CA TRP A 101 -6.55 -7.24 -20.66
C TRP A 101 -5.57 -7.54 -21.80
N GLY A 102 -4.72 -8.56 -21.67
CA GLY A 102 -3.82 -9.01 -22.73
C GLY A 102 -2.67 -8.05 -23.06
N ARG A 103 -2.40 -7.03 -22.22
CA ARG A 103 -1.27 -6.11 -22.35
C ARG A 103 -0.70 -5.77 -20.98
N TRP A 104 0.58 -5.39 -20.92
CA TRP A 104 1.15 -4.95 -19.65
C TRP A 104 0.52 -3.61 -19.26
N VAL A 105 0.06 -3.49 -18.02
CA VAL A 105 -0.60 -2.29 -17.51
C VAL A 105 0.33 -1.48 -16.62
N GLU A 106 0.14 -0.17 -16.63
CA GLU A 106 0.69 0.75 -15.66
C GLU A 106 -0.03 0.63 -14.31
N GLY A 107 0.66 0.96 -13.23
CA GLY A 107 0.13 0.78 -11.87
C GLY A 107 -1.18 1.54 -11.61
N TRP A 108 -1.33 2.73 -12.18
CA TRP A 108 -2.53 3.56 -12.00
C TRP A 108 -3.77 2.96 -12.67
N GLU A 109 -3.60 2.17 -13.73
CA GLU A 109 -4.70 1.55 -14.47
C GLU A 109 -5.42 0.49 -13.63
N THR A 110 -4.76 -0.06 -12.60
CA THR A 110 -5.40 -1.00 -11.67
C THR A 110 -6.56 -0.36 -10.88
N ALA A 111 -6.69 0.97 -10.88
CA ALA A 111 -7.86 1.64 -10.33
C ALA A 111 -9.15 1.28 -11.09
N GLU A 112 -9.09 1.11 -12.42
CA GLU A 112 -10.24 0.75 -13.26
C GLU A 112 -10.76 -0.66 -12.95
N LEU A 113 -9.87 -1.59 -12.60
CA LEU A 113 -10.28 -2.93 -12.14
C LEU A 113 -11.07 -2.86 -10.82
N LEU A 114 -10.76 -1.88 -9.96
CA LEU A 114 -11.34 -1.77 -8.62
C LEU A 114 -12.56 -0.84 -8.56
N GLU A 115 -12.71 0.06 -9.52
CA GLU A 115 -13.82 1.02 -9.59
C GLU A 115 -15.21 0.38 -9.41
N PRO A 116 -15.54 -0.78 -10.03
CA PRO A 116 -16.86 -1.40 -9.88
C PRO A 116 -17.20 -1.85 -8.46
N TYR A 117 -16.22 -1.93 -7.56
CA TYR A 117 -16.43 -2.40 -6.18
C TYR A 117 -16.71 -1.25 -5.20
N GLU A 118 -16.62 0.01 -5.63
CA GLU A 118 -16.96 1.19 -4.83
C GLU A 118 -16.35 1.16 -3.42
N GLU A 119 -17.20 1.21 -2.38
CA GLU A 119 -16.78 1.19 -0.97
C GLU A 119 -16.05 -0.09 -0.54
N TRP A 120 -16.09 -1.14 -1.37
CA TRP A 120 -15.44 -2.43 -1.15
C TRP A 120 -14.15 -2.58 -1.95
N ALA A 121 -13.68 -1.55 -2.66
CA ALA A 121 -12.51 -1.62 -3.55
C ALA A 121 -11.24 -2.20 -2.89
N GLY A 122 -10.97 -1.82 -1.64
CA GLY A 122 -9.86 -2.35 -0.83
C GLY A 122 -9.98 -3.85 -0.58
N LEU A 123 -11.17 -4.29 -0.15
CA LEU A 123 -11.44 -5.71 0.12
C LEU A 123 -11.44 -6.53 -1.18
N ALA A 124 -12.06 -6.01 -2.23
CA ALA A 124 -12.07 -6.61 -3.56
C ALA A 124 -10.64 -6.84 -4.08
N GLY A 125 -9.73 -5.86 -3.92
CA GLY A 125 -8.33 -6.00 -4.28
C GLY A 125 -7.66 -7.20 -3.59
N VAL A 126 -7.90 -7.39 -2.29
CA VAL A 126 -7.37 -8.53 -1.53
C VAL A 126 -7.92 -9.85 -2.07
N TYR A 127 -9.24 -9.95 -2.27
CA TYR A 127 -9.88 -11.18 -2.75
C TYR A 127 -9.51 -11.52 -4.20
N LEU A 128 -9.40 -10.52 -5.07
CA LEU A 128 -8.96 -10.70 -6.46
C LEU A 128 -7.54 -11.25 -6.52
N MET A 129 -6.61 -10.69 -5.74
CA MET A 129 -5.25 -11.20 -5.68
C MET A 129 -5.17 -12.62 -5.10
N ARG A 130 -5.95 -12.91 -4.05
CA ARG A 130 -6.04 -14.25 -3.45
C ARG A 130 -6.64 -15.27 -4.41
N GLY A 131 -7.74 -14.92 -5.06
CA GLY A 131 -8.42 -15.74 -6.06
C GLY A 131 -7.51 -16.00 -7.26
N TRP A 132 -6.80 -14.98 -7.74
CA TRP A 132 -5.86 -15.12 -8.84
C TRP A 132 -4.69 -16.05 -8.48
N ALA A 133 -4.10 -15.89 -7.30
CA ALA A 133 -3.05 -16.78 -6.81
C ALA A 133 -3.53 -18.23 -6.67
N ALA A 134 -4.82 -18.44 -6.42
CA ALA A 134 -5.48 -19.75 -6.35
C ALA A 134 -6.01 -20.26 -7.69
N GLY A 135 -5.84 -19.52 -8.80
CA GLY A 135 -6.33 -19.91 -10.13
C GLY A 135 -7.87 -19.81 -10.28
N LEU A 136 -8.53 -19.03 -9.43
CA LEU A 136 -9.99 -18.91 -9.38
C LEU A 136 -10.55 -17.77 -10.25
N VAL A 137 -9.70 -16.92 -10.81
CA VAL A 137 -10.14 -15.82 -11.69
C VAL A 137 -10.19 -16.33 -13.14
N PRO A 138 -11.38 -16.48 -13.74
CA PRO A 138 -11.50 -16.99 -15.10
C PRO A 138 -10.78 -16.08 -16.10
N GLY A 139 -10.12 -16.69 -17.09
CA GLY A 139 -9.42 -15.95 -18.15
C GLY A 139 -8.09 -15.32 -17.74
N ALA A 140 -7.68 -15.42 -16.46
CA ALA A 140 -6.40 -14.91 -15.98
C ALA A 140 -5.53 -16.01 -15.35
N SER A 141 -4.25 -16.03 -15.73
CA SER A 141 -3.24 -16.93 -15.17
C SER A 141 -1.90 -16.22 -15.00
N ALA A 142 -1.06 -16.75 -14.12
CA ALA A 142 0.30 -16.24 -13.93
C ALA A 142 1.14 -16.36 -15.22
N ASP A 143 0.89 -17.37 -16.05
CA ASP A 143 1.60 -17.55 -17.31
C ASP A 143 1.19 -16.53 -18.36
N GLN A 144 -0.11 -16.20 -18.46
CA GLN A 144 -0.56 -15.09 -19.31
C GLN A 144 0.11 -13.77 -18.91
N ALA A 145 0.15 -13.45 -17.61
CA ALA A 145 0.83 -12.23 -17.14
C ALA A 145 2.33 -12.20 -17.52
N ARG A 146 3.02 -13.36 -17.48
CA ARG A 146 4.44 -13.48 -17.87
C ARG A 146 4.62 -13.31 -19.38
N LEU A 147 3.76 -13.92 -20.19
CA LEU A 147 3.80 -13.81 -21.65
C LEU A 147 3.61 -12.36 -22.08
N VAL A 148 2.57 -11.71 -21.54
CA VAL A 148 2.26 -10.30 -21.80
C VAL A 148 3.43 -9.39 -21.42
N ARG A 149 4.06 -9.60 -20.26
CA ARG A 149 5.22 -8.81 -19.84
C ARG A 149 6.44 -8.97 -20.75
N ARG A 150 6.64 -10.15 -21.35
CA ARG A 150 7.76 -10.39 -22.27
C ARG A 150 7.57 -9.72 -23.63
N ALA A 151 6.31 -9.43 -23.99
CA ALA A 151 5.96 -8.81 -25.25
C ALA A 151 5.89 -7.27 -25.17
N ALA A 152 5.93 -6.70 -23.96
CA ALA A 152 5.95 -5.26 -23.69
C ALA A 152 7.40 -4.75 -23.55
#